data_AF-A0A7G1I2Z0-F1
#
_entry.id   AF-A0A7G1I2Z0-F1
#
_cell.length_a   1.000
_cell.length_b   1.000
_cell.length_c   1.000
_cell.angle_alpha   90.00
_cell.angle_beta   90.00
_cell.angle_gamma   90.00
#
_symmetry.space_group_name_H-M   'P 1'
#
loop_
_entity.id
_entity.type
_entity.pdbx_description
1 polymer ?
#
loop_
_entity_poly.entity_id
_entity_poly.type
_entity_poly.pdbx_seq_one_letter_code
_entity_poly.pdbx_strand_id
1 'polypeptide(L)'
;MGHVNAISDFWATGAAQLRANFERTRQTQRDSHIKGGANERALADFLKENLGAHRVAVSSSIIDPEGRQSDEVDVAVVNEFQPLWTGDSQSMLIAHAVEAAYQVKARLSTEELRRAMKNARSVKQLYRRPGKGGEVFAAPTDVPRFVERIPFSSSRTQRTSLVKLRSSS
;
A
#
# COMPACT_ATOMS: atom_id res chain seq x y z
N MET A 1 -25.17 4.90 -27.20
CA MET A 1 -24.35 3.78 -26.65
C MET A 1 -23.17 4.40 -25.95
N GLY A 2 -23.08 4.30 -24.62
CA GLY A 2 -21.98 4.88 -23.85
C GLY A 2 -20.67 4.20 -24.23
N HIS A 3 -19.61 4.99 -24.46
CA HIS A 3 -18.27 4.47 -24.70
C HIS A 3 -17.84 3.61 -23.52
N VAL A 4 -17.77 2.30 -23.74
CA VAL A 4 -17.16 1.32 -22.85
C VAL A 4 -15.66 1.64 -22.81
N ASN A 5 -15.17 2.13 -21.68
CA ASN A 5 -13.75 2.36 -21.47
C ASN A 5 -13.19 1.12 -20.76
N ALA A 6 -12.60 0.20 -21.52
CA ALA A 6 -12.07 -1.06 -21.02
C ALA A 6 -11.10 -0.87 -19.83
N ILE A 7 -10.34 0.22 -19.80
CA ILE A 7 -9.46 0.56 -18.67
C ILE A 7 -10.28 0.91 -17.42
N SER A 8 -11.32 1.73 -17.58
CA SER A 8 -12.22 2.08 -16.48
C SER A 8 -12.93 0.85 -15.91
N ASP A 9 -13.40 -0.04 -16.77
CA ASP A 9 -14.13 -1.25 -16.37
C ASP A 9 -13.20 -2.26 -15.67
N PHE A 10 -11.96 -2.39 -16.15
CA PHE A 10 -10.92 -3.17 -15.48
C PHE A 10 -10.69 -2.68 -14.05
N TRP A 11 -10.45 -1.38 -13.87
CA TRP A 11 -10.23 -0.81 -12.54
C TRP A 11 -11.46 -0.90 -11.64
N ALA A 12 -12.66 -0.69 -12.18
CA ALA A 12 -13.90 -0.82 -11.43
C ALA A 12 -14.11 -2.25 -10.92
N THR A 13 -13.82 -3.25 -11.77
CA THR A 13 -13.93 -4.68 -11.43
C THR A 13 -12.91 -5.05 -10.35
N GLY A 14 -11.65 -4.66 -10.52
CA GLY A 14 -10.60 -4.91 -9.52
C GLY A 14 -10.92 -4.27 -8.16
N ALA A 15 -11.38 -3.02 -8.16
CA ALA A 15 -11.78 -2.33 -6.93
C ALA A 15 -12.97 -3.00 -6.23
N ALA A 16 -13.95 -3.49 -6.99
CA ALA A 16 -15.10 -4.23 -6.45
C ALA A 16 -14.67 -5.55 -5.80
N GLN A 17 -13.75 -6.29 -6.43
CA GLN A 17 -13.21 -7.54 -5.90
C GLN A 17 -12.45 -7.33 -4.60
N LEU A 18 -11.55 -6.35 -4.56
CA LEU A 18 -10.80 -5.99 -3.35
C LEU A 18 -11.74 -5.62 -2.19
N ARG A 19 -12.78 -4.84 -2.49
CA ARG A 19 -13.79 -4.45 -1.51
C ARG A 19 -14.59 -5.65 -0.98
N ALA A 20 -14.98 -6.59 -1.86
CA ALA A 20 -15.67 -7.80 -1.47
C ALA A 20 -14.80 -8.67 -0.53
N ASN A 21 -13.50 -8.77 -0.81
CA ASN A 21 -12.56 -9.49 0.06
C ASN A 21 -12.48 -8.86 1.45
N PHE A 22 -12.37 -7.54 1.55
CA PHE A 22 -12.30 -6.83 2.83
C PHE A 22 -13.59 -6.99 3.65
N GLU A 23 -14.77 -6.92 3.00
CA GLU A 23 -16.05 -7.15 3.66
C GLU A 23 -16.21 -8.61 4.13
N ARG A 24 -15.76 -9.59 3.34
CA ARG A 24 -15.78 -11.01 3.74
C ARG A 24 -14.94 -11.23 4.99
N THR A 25 -13.68 -10.79 4.98
CA THR A 25 -12.77 -10.88 6.14
C THR A 25 -13.37 -10.22 7.38
N ARG A 26 -14.02 -9.07 7.20
CA ARG A 26 -14.68 -8.36 8.29
C ARG A 26 -15.85 -9.12 8.91
N GLN A 27 -16.59 -9.91 8.14
CA GLN A 27 -17.75 -10.67 8.62
C GLN A 27 -17.33 -12.00 9.28
N THR A 28 -16.29 -12.63 8.77
CA THR A 28 -15.86 -13.96 9.23
C THR A 28 -14.91 -13.92 10.43
N GLN A 29 -14.13 -12.85 10.59
CA GLN A 29 -13.12 -12.77 11.65
C GLN A 29 -13.47 -11.74 12.73
N ARG A 30 -13.51 -12.21 13.98
CA ARG A 30 -13.77 -11.38 15.18
C ARG A 30 -12.48 -10.81 15.79
N ASP A 31 -11.36 -11.51 15.64
CA ASP A 31 -10.05 -11.06 16.11
C ASP A 31 -9.49 -9.97 15.20
N SER A 32 -9.12 -8.83 15.79
CA SER A 32 -8.59 -7.67 15.06
C SER A 32 -7.23 -7.93 14.42
N HIS A 33 -6.39 -8.78 15.00
CA HIS A 33 -5.06 -9.07 14.50
C HIS A 33 -5.12 -9.98 13.26
N ILE A 34 -5.90 -11.06 13.34
CA ILE A 34 -6.11 -11.99 12.21
C ILE A 34 -6.76 -11.23 11.04
N LYS A 35 -7.69 -10.32 11.35
CA LYS A 35 -8.34 -9.46 10.36
C LYS A 35 -7.37 -8.46 9.70
N GLY A 36 -6.38 -7.98 10.45
CA GLY A 36 -5.31 -7.12 9.93
C GLY A 36 -4.53 -7.85 8.82
N GLY A 37 -3.91 -8.98 9.18
CA GLY A 37 -3.10 -9.77 8.24
C GLY A 37 -3.89 -10.26 7.02
N ALA A 38 -5.17 -10.58 7.17
CA ALA A 38 -6.01 -10.97 6.04
C ALA A 38 -6.30 -9.80 5.06
N ASN A 39 -6.45 -8.57 5.54
CA ASN A 39 -6.60 -7.40 4.65
C ASN A 39 -5.27 -7.01 3.98
N GLU A 40 -4.16 -7.16 4.70
CA GLU A 40 -2.80 -6.98 4.16
C GLU A 40 -2.58 -7.94 2.99
N ARG A 41 -2.91 -9.22 3.19
CA ARG A 41 -2.78 -10.24 2.14
C ARG A 41 -3.69 -9.95 0.95
N ALA A 42 -4.95 -9.60 1.19
CA ALA A 42 -5.88 -9.24 0.12
C ALA A 42 -5.41 -8.03 -0.71
N LEU A 43 -4.76 -7.04 -0.08
CA LEU A 43 -4.15 -5.94 -0.82
C LEU A 43 -2.91 -6.43 -1.59
N ALA A 44 -2.04 -7.23 -0.97
CA ALA A 44 -0.85 -7.75 -1.63
C ALA A 44 -1.19 -8.56 -2.89
N ASP A 45 -2.17 -9.45 -2.81
CA ASP A 45 -2.63 -10.25 -3.94
C ASP A 45 -3.21 -9.35 -5.05
N PHE A 46 -4.02 -8.34 -4.68
CA PHE A 46 -4.54 -7.37 -5.64
C PHE A 46 -3.42 -6.62 -6.39
N LEU A 47 -2.36 -6.18 -5.69
CA LEU A 47 -1.22 -5.49 -6.31
C LEU A 47 -0.45 -6.44 -7.25
N LYS A 48 -0.22 -7.69 -6.84
CA LYS A 48 0.43 -8.71 -7.68
C LYS A 48 -0.37 -8.98 -8.96
N GLU A 49 -1.68 -9.19 -8.84
CA GLU A 49 -2.55 -9.58 -9.95
C GLU A 49 -2.85 -8.45 -10.93
N ASN A 50 -2.99 -7.20 -10.45
CA ASN A 50 -3.53 -6.10 -11.26
C ASN A 50 -2.47 -5.05 -11.65
N LEU A 51 -1.35 -4.96 -10.92
CA LEU A 51 -0.28 -3.99 -11.22
C LEU A 51 1.01 -4.66 -11.70
N GLY A 52 1.04 -5.99 -11.81
CA GLY A 52 2.26 -6.72 -12.18
C GLY A 52 3.38 -6.59 -11.15
N ALA A 53 3.04 -6.32 -9.88
CA ALA A 53 4.04 -6.24 -8.81
C ALA A 53 4.66 -7.62 -8.59
N HIS A 54 5.89 -7.83 -9.07
CA HIS A 54 6.58 -9.13 -8.99
C HIS A 54 6.84 -9.59 -7.55
N ARG A 55 7.16 -8.65 -6.65
CA ARG A 55 7.29 -8.94 -5.22
C ARG A 55 6.50 -7.93 -4.38
N VAL A 56 5.73 -8.48 -3.46
CA VAL A 56 5.00 -7.72 -2.46
C VAL A 56 5.23 -8.39 -1.11
N ALA A 57 5.79 -7.62 -0.17
CA ALA A 57 6.03 -8.05 1.20
C ALA A 57 4.93 -7.51 2.12
N VAL A 58 4.54 -8.28 3.13
CA VAL A 58 3.60 -7.88 4.17
C VAL A 58 4.28 -7.80 5.54
N SER A 59 3.77 -6.95 6.42
CA SER A 59 4.22 -6.80 7.81
C SER A 59 5.76 -6.73 7.92
N SER A 60 6.37 -5.84 7.15
CA SER A 60 7.83 -5.79 6.94
C SER A 60 8.43 -4.48 7.45
N SER A 61 9.73 -4.42 7.71
CA SER A 61 10.42 -3.17 8.07
C SER A 61 11.42 -2.78 6.99
N ILE A 62 11.75 -1.50 6.89
CA ILE A 62 12.63 -0.98 5.85
C ILE A 62 13.85 -0.34 6.49
N ILE A 63 15.05 -0.69 6.01
CA ILE A 63 16.33 -0.12 6.43
C ILE A 63 16.97 0.68 5.29
N ASP A 64 17.55 1.83 5.61
CA ASP A 64 18.32 2.65 4.66
C ASP A 64 19.84 2.43 4.81
N PRO A 65 20.67 2.94 3.87
CA PRO A 65 22.13 2.76 3.95
C PRO A 65 22.81 3.44 5.13
N GLU A 66 22.12 4.36 5.82
CA GLU A 66 22.62 5.01 7.03
C GLU A 66 22.25 4.23 8.29
N GLY A 67 21.60 3.06 8.15
CA GLY A 67 21.19 2.20 9.24
C GLY A 67 19.88 2.63 9.91
N ARG A 68 19.15 3.61 9.35
CA ARG A 68 17.85 4.02 9.91
C ARG A 68 16.79 3.02 9.48
N GLN A 69 15.88 2.70 10.40
CA GLN A 69 14.81 1.73 10.19
C GLN A 69 13.43 2.39 10.32
N SER A 70 12.47 1.94 9.51
CA SER A 70 11.07 2.31 9.67
C SER A 70 10.38 1.50 10.77
N ASP A 71 9.24 1.99 11.26
CA ASP A 71 8.25 1.11 11.88
C ASP A 71 7.76 0.05 10.86
N GLU A 72 7.07 -0.99 11.32
CA GLU A 72 6.49 -2.01 10.44
C GLU A 72 5.50 -1.38 9.45
N VAL A 73 5.66 -1.72 8.17
CA VAL A 73 4.75 -1.39 7.08
C VAL A 73 3.91 -2.60 6.73
N ASP A 74 2.61 -2.37 6.59
CA ASP A 74 1.61 -3.41 6.37
C ASP A 74 1.82 -4.12 5.02
N VAL A 75 2.07 -3.36 3.95
CA VAL A 75 2.35 -3.90 2.61
C VAL A 75 3.41 -3.05 1.91
N ALA A 76 4.39 -3.67 1.25
CA ALA A 76 5.42 -2.99 0.48
C ALA A 76 5.60 -3.66 -0.89
N VAL A 77 5.62 -2.87 -1.96
CA VAL A 77 6.00 -3.32 -3.31
C VAL A 77 7.51 -3.18 -3.43
N VAL A 78 8.16 -4.25 -3.88
CA VAL A 78 9.62 -4.35 -3.87
C VAL A 78 10.10 -4.86 -5.23
N ASN A 79 11.21 -4.31 -5.70
CA ASN A 79 11.93 -4.81 -6.85
C ASN A 79 12.42 -6.26 -6.60
N GLU A 80 12.33 -7.11 -7.62
CA GLU A 80 12.77 -8.51 -7.60
C GLU A 80 14.28 -8.71 -7.41
N PHE A 81 15.10 -7.69 -7.63
CA PHE A 81 16.55 -7.74 -7.45
C PHE A 81 17.02 -7.32 -6.05
N GLN A 82 16.10 -7.14 -5.09
CA GLN A 82 16.50 -6.89 -3.70
C GLN A 82 17.34 -8.06 -3.16
N PRO A 83 18.56 -7.81 -2.62
CA PRO A 83 19.41 -8.88 -2.12
C PRO A 83 18.95 -9.47 -0.79
N LEU A 84 18.22 -8.71 0.04
CA LEU A 84 17.63 -9.18 1.29
C LEU A 84 16.17 -9.61 1.06
N TRP A 85 15.94 -10.91 0.95
CA TRP A 85 14.57 -11.45 0.84
C TRP A 85 14.44 -12.72 1.67
N THR A 86 13.75 -12.61 2.80
CA THR A 86 13.45 -13.73 3.70
C THR A 86 12.08 -14.36 3.43
N GLY A 87 11.34 -13.84 2.44
CA GLY A 87 9.99 -14.28 2.09
C GLY A 87 8.99 -13.13 2.03
N ASP A 88 7.72 -13.49 1.91
CA ASP A 88 6.61 -12.55 1.72
C ASP A 88 6.20 -11.83 3.01
N SER A 89 6.64 -12.25 4.20
CA SER A 89 6.21 -11.68 5.49
C SER A 89 7.36 -11.47 6.46
N GLN A 90 7.28 -10.41 7.29
CA GLN A 90 8.27 -10.12 8.34
C GLN A 90 9.70 -9.95 7.81
N SER A 91 9.82 -9.49 6.57
CA SER A 91 11.11 -9.27 5.92
C SER A 91 11.70 -7.91 6.31
N MET A 92 13.03 -7.86 6.40
CA MET A 92 13.76 -6.60 6.40
C MET A 92 14.09 -6.22 4.96
N LEU A 93 13.58 -5.07 4.52
CA LEU A 93 13.70 -4.57 3.16
C LEU A 93 14.74 -3.46 3.09
N ILE A 94 15.46 -3.36 1.98
CA ILE A 94 16.39 -2.26 1.71
C ILE A 94 15.63 -1.14 1.02
N ALA A 95 15.72 0.07 1.55
CA ALA A 95 14.98 1.24 1.05
C ALA A 95 15.08 1.41 -0.47
N HIS A 96 16.24 1.15 -1.08
CA HIS A 96 16.48 1.30 -2.52
C HIS A 96 15.62 0.40 -3.40
N ALA A 97 15.24 -0.78 -2.90
CA ALA A 97 14.42 -1.71 -3.65
C ALA A 97 12.92 -1.58 -3.33
N VAL A 98 12.54 -0.80 -2.32
CA VAL A 98 11.13 -0.53 -2.01
C VAL A 98 10.60 0.52 -2.96
N GLU A 99 9.64 0.15 -3.80
CA GLU A 99 9.02 1.02 -4.80
C GLU A 99 7.83 1.80 -4.21
N ALA A 100 7.05 1.16 -3.33
CA ALA A 100 5.94 1.77 -2.63
C ALA A 100 5.67 1.07 -1.29
N ALA A 101 5.18 1.81 -0.30
CA ALA A 101 4.75 1.29 0.98
C ALA A 101 3.30 1.70 1.28
N TYR A 102 2.54 0.80 1.90
CA TYR A 102 1.13 0.96 2.18
C TYR A 102 0.82 0.66 3.64
N GLN A 103 -0.07 1.46 4.22
CA GLN A 103 -0.72 1.16 5.50
C GLN A 103 -2.17 0.76 5.24
N VAL A 104 -2.58 -0.40 5.74
CA VAL A 104 -3.92 -0.97 5.60
C VAL A 104 -4.64 -0.88 6.95
N LYS A 105 -5.79 -0.22 6.97
CA LYS A 105 -6.65 -0.19 8.17
C LYS A 105 -8.08 -0.55 7.85
N ALA A 106 -8.66 -1.42 8.68
CA ALA A 106 -10.06 -1.82 8.56
C ALA A 106 -11.02 -0.66 8.88
N ARG A 107 -10.60 0.26 9.76
CA ARG A 107 -11.29 1.50 10.09
C ARG A 107 -10.28 2.66 10.04
N LEU A 108 -10.80 3.88 9.92
CA LEU A 108 -10.05 5.12 10.10
C LEU A 108 -10.73 5.84 11.24
N SER A 109 -10.21 5.68 12.45
CA SER A 109 -10.39 6.59 13.57
C SER A 109 -9.31 7.68 13.55
N THR A 110 -9.48 8.72 14.35
CA THR A 110 -8.46 9.77 14.51
C THR A 110 -7.15 9.18 15.05
N GLU A 111 -7.21 8.20 15.95
CA GLU A 111 -6.06 7.49 16.50
C GLU A 111 -5.36 6.65 15.42
N GLU A 112 -6.13 5.92 14.60
CA GLU A 112 -5.59 5.15 13.48
C GLU A 112 -4.91 6.07 12.44
N LEU A 113 -5.49 7.24 12.17
CA LEU A 113 -4.89 8.24 11.29
C LEU A 113 -3.59 8.79 11.88
N ARG A 114 -3.55 9.13 13.18
CA ARG A 114 -2.31 9.58 13.85
C ARG A 114 -1.22 8.51 13.78
N ARG A 115 -1.57 7.24 14.00
CA ARG A 115 -0.62 6.11 13.85
C ARG A 115 -0.14 5.97 12.41
N ALA A 116 -1.03 6.02 11.43
CA ALA A 116 -0.66 5.97 10.02
C ALA A 116 0.29 7.14 9.63
N MET A 117 0.07 8.34 10.16
CA MET A 117 0.97 9.48 9.94
C MET A 117 2.35 9.28 10.60
N LYS A 118 2.40 8.64 11.78
CA LYS A 118 3.67 8.28 12.42
C LYS A 118 4.45 7.28 11.56
N ASN A 119 3.80 6.21 11.11
CA ASN A 119 4.41 5.21 10.22
C ASN A 119 4.83 5.81 8.88
N ALA A 120 4.00 6.69 8.30
CA ALA A 120 4.34 7.44 7.09
C ALA A 120 5.63 8.23 7.30
N ARG A 121 5.78 8.90 8.45
CA ARG A 121 6.99 9.65 8.80
C ARG A 121 8.20 8.73 8.96
N SER A 122 8.06 7.57 9.59
CA SER A 122 9.16 6.61 9.76
C SER A 122 9.66 6.03 8.44
N VAL A 123 8.80 5.95 7.42
CA VAL A 123 9.19 5.57 6.05
C VAL A 123 9.77 6.76 5.29
N LYS A 124 9.12 7.93 5.36
CA LYS A 124 9.55 9.15 4.65
C LYS A 124 10.86 9.74 5.15
N GLN A 125 11.29 9.42 6.37
CA GLN A 125 12.61 9.80 6.86
C GLN A 125 13.74 8.99 6.22
N LEU A 126 13.46 7.78 5.70
CA LEU A 126 14.47 6.93 5.08
C LEU A 126 15.02 7.58 3.81
N TYR A 127 16.32 7.42 3.62
CA TYR A 127 17.01 8.00 2.47
C TYR A 127 17.25 6.95 1.38
N ARG A 128 16.94 7.35 0.14
CA ARG A 128 17.33 6.62 -1.06
C ARG A 128 18.13 7.56 -1.93
N ARG A 129 19.38 7.22 -2.20
CA ARG A 129 20.17 7.94 -3.17
C ARG A 129 20.15 7.16 -4.48
N PRO A 130 19.85 7.80 -5.62
CA PRO A 130 20.21 7.22 -6.90
C PRO A 130 21.70 6.85 -6.88
N GLY A 131 22.03 5.63 -7.32
CA GLY A 131 23.43 5.22 -7.45
C GLY A 131 24.22 6.22 -8.28
N LYS A 132 25.54 6.31 -8.06
CA LYS A 132 26.40 7.14 -8.92
C LYS A 132 26.22 6.70 -10.39
N GLY A 133 25.89 7.64 -11.27
CA GLY A 133 25.61 7.37 -12.69
C GLY A 133 24.16 6.98 -13.00
N GLY A 134 23.26 7.01 -12.02
CA GLY A 134 21.83 6.82 -12.25
C GLY A 134 21.17 8.03 -12.89
N GLU A 135 20.30 7.79 -13.87
CA GLU A 135 19.46 8.82 -14.49
C GLU A 135 18.09 8.86 -13.82
N VAL A 136 17.55 10.08 -13.64
CA VAL A 136 16.23 10.30 -13.04
C VAL A 136 15.38 11.07 -14.03
N PHE A 137 14.31 10.45 -14.49
CA PHE A 137 13.30 11.08 -15.36
C PHE A 137 12.04 11.35 -14.53
N ALA A 138 12.00 12.52 -13.89
CA ALA A 138 10.86 12.95 -13.08
C ALA A 138 10.69 14.46 -13.17
N ALA A 139 9.47 14.95 -12.92
CA ALA A 139 9.28 16.38 -12.73
C ALA A 139 10.15 16.86 -11.54
N PRO A 140 10.79 18.04 -11.60
CA PRO A 140 11.61 18.53 -10.49
C PRO A 140 10.88 18.57 -9.14
N THR A 141 9.56 18.79 -9.16
CA THR A 141 8.70 18.78 -7.97
C THR A 141 8.49 17.39 -7.35
N ASP A 142 8.70 16.34 -8.13
CA ASP A 142 8.44 14.95 -7.76
C ASP A 142 9.70 14.26 -7.21
N VAL A 143 10.89 14.72 -7.60
CA VAL A 143 12.17 14.15 -7.16
C VAL A 143 12.28 14.06 -5.63
N PRO A 144 12.03 15.13 -4.84
CA PRO A 144 12.15 15.05 -3.39
C PRO A 144 11.09 14.16 -2.73
N ARG A 145 9.98 13.86 -3.42
CA ARG A 145 8.81 13.17 -2.86
C ARG A 145 8.77 11.68 -3.18
N PHE A 146 9.21 11.30 -4.38
CA PHE A 146 9.04 9.96 -4.95
C PHE A 146 10.35 9.30 -5.38
N VAL A 147 11.42 10.07 -5.61
CA VAL A 147 12.74 9.53 -5.97
C VAL A 147 13.59 9.39 -4.72
N GLU A 148 13.88 10.51 -4.05
CA GLU A 148 14.70 10.52 -2.84
C GLU A 148 14.03 9.80 -1.65
N ARG A 149 12.69 9.71 -1.69
CA ARG A 149 11.85 9.18 -0.60
C ARG A 149 10.86 8.14 -1.13
N ILE A 150 10.62 7.10 -0.34
CA ILE A 150 9.68 6.03 -0.67
C ILE A 150 8.25 6.58 -0.75
N PRO A 151 7.50 6.39 -1.85
CA PRO A 151 6.06 6.66 -1.91
C PRO A 151 5.31 5.92 -0.80
N PHE A 152 4.45 6.62 -0.06
CA PHE A 152 3.69 6.04 1.05
C PHE A 152 2.21 6.41 0.92
N SER A 153 1.34 5.41 1.04
CA SER A 153 -0.11 5.56 0.90
C SER A 153 -0.85 4.86 2.05
N SER A 154 -1.88 5.49 2.62
CA SER A 154 -2.80 4.79 3.53
C SER A 154 -4.09 4.45 2.82
N SER A 155 -4.55 3.21 2.90
CA SER A 155 -5.79 2.77 2.28
C SER A 155 -6.82 2.32 3.30
N ARG A 156 -8.08 2.54 2.97
CA ARG A 156 -9.25 2.02 3.68
C ARG A 156 -10.38 1.74 2.71
N THR A 157 -11.12 0.68 2.99
CA THR A 157 -12.43 0.45 2.39
C THR A 157 -13.50 1.26 3.11
N GLN A 158 -14.14 2.18 2.38
CA GLN A 158 -15.35 2.87 2.84
C GLN A 158 -16.60 2.14 2.36
N ARG A 159 -17.64 2.12 3.20
CA ARG A 159 -18.97 1.68 2.81
C ARG A 159 -19.67 2.86 2.15
N THR A 160 -19.96 2.75 0.87
CA THR A 160 -20.89 3.65 0.18
C THR A 160 -22.28 3.40 0.77
N SER A 161 -22.72 4.26 1.68
CA SER A 161 -24.15 4.33 2.00
C SER A 161 -24.86 4.95 0.81
N LEU A 162 -25.61 4.14 0.06
CA LEU A 162 -26.61 4.67 -0.86
C LEU A 162 -27.62 5.45 0.00
N VAL A 163 -27.52 6.79 -0.03
CA VAL A 163 -28.59 7.66 0.42
C VAL A 163 -29.74 7.45 -0.57
N LYS A 164 -30.75 6.67 -0.19
CA LYS A 164 -32.05 6.73 -0.85
C LYS A 164 -32.59 8.14 -0.60
N LEU A 165 -32.44 9.02 -1.58
CA LEU A 165 -33.28 10.22 -1.69
C LEU A 165 -34.73 9.72 -1.72
N ARG A 166 -35.41 9.81 -0.59
CA ARG A 166 -36.87 9.73 -0.56
C ARG A 166 -37.36 11.01 -1.24
N SER A 167 -37.84 10.88 -2.47
CA SER A 167 -38.75 11.87 -3.04
C SER A 167 -40.04 11.80 -2.23
N SER A 168 -40.18 12.71 -1.28
CA SER A 168 -41.44 13.02 -0.62
C SER A 168 -42.25 13.98 -1.49
N SER A 169 -43.49 13.57 -1.75
CA SER A 169 -44.64 14.34 -2.26
C SER A 169 -44.68 14.67 -3.74
#